data_AF-A0A8H3EEX6-F1
#
_entry.id   AF-A0A8H3EEX6-F1
#
_cell.length_a   1.000
_cell.length_b   1.000
_cell.length_c   1.000
_cell.angle_alpha   90.00
_cell.angle_beta   90.00
_cell.angle_gamma   90.00
#
_symmetry.space_group_name_H-M   'P 1'
#
loop_
_entity.id
_entity.type
_entity.pdbx_description
1 polymer ?
#
loop_
_entity_poly.entity_id
_entity_poly.type
_entity_poly.pdbx_seq_one_letter_code
_entity_poly.pdbx_strand_id
1 'polypeptide(L)'
;MARLLSPTSKSLAVLRPLQQYASTPHRYFSSAIPSLQKPGYPAPARPPKDSKWDLTKLKEHVQTAVLVELHTIPLYLFSMYAVRPEGRDPVKKLRSVLKQEMLHLSLAGNLLCAIGGNPVLYHQEYTPKYPCEIFYEPIKLQLQPPHKESIKTFIKASLEKPELSPMPYPAPGNPLPDYNSIGAFYQSLIRGLKVLAAKPGQNLFDPATASRQFGPEDGIYPDGTDPNDRLVKITDLNSALAALHTIVEQGEGTTGGNSLRGPSHWKIFQELENQAIPYHPTIENPETSKFEGDIKTAMLAFDAAYSYLLLSTEKSWTTTGNDRSKLIGNIDSLMGSILSPIAKFLVAQKLEGRDKYAAPPFNYYEFTNEKPARKHVADTIQAALDKYQGNSRLKSALRAANGLSDLPQSNV
;
A
#
# COMPACT_ATOMS: atom_id res chain seq x y z
N MET A 1 59.07 64.25 -26.02
CA MET A 1 58.94 63.04 -26.86
C MET A 1 57.57 62.42 -26.59
N ALA A 2 56.73 61.97 -27.51
CA ALA A 2 56.48 62.18 -28.93
C ALA A 2 55.07 61.58 -29.19
N ARG A 3 54.26 62.25 -30.03
CA ARG A 3 53.12 61.79 -30.89
C ARG A 3 52.16 60.69 -30.39
N LEU A 4 50.86 60.98 -30.29
CA LEU A 4 49.81 60.84 -31.34
C LEU A 4 49.70 59.44 -31.95
N LEU A 5 48.57 58.75 -31.76
CA LEU A 5 47.85 57.98 -32.79
C LEU A 5 46.41 57.65 -32.32
N SER A 6 45.44 57.93 -33.20
CA SER A 6 44.04 57.49 -33.17
C SER A 6 43.89 55.97 -33.27
N PRO A 7 42.67 55.43 -33.10
CA PRO A 7 42.05 54.84 -34.28
C PRO A 7 40.54 55.10 -34.46
N THR A 8 40.20 54.96 -35.73
CA THR A 8 38.95 55.12 -36.49
C THR A 8 37.89 54.03 -36.26
N SER A 9 36.67 54.39 -36.67
CA SER A 9 35.45 53.57 -36.72
C SER A 9 35.53 52.31 -37.60
N LYS A 10 34.83 51.24 -37.20
CA LYS A 10 33.77 50.49 -37.92
C LYS A 10 33.77 49.02 -37.49
N SER A 11 32.67 48.56 -36.89
CA SER A 11 32.02 47.30 -37.29
C SER A 11 30.59 47.27 -36.75
N LEU A 12 29.63 47.34 -37.68
CA LEU A 12 28.24 46.99 -37.48
C LEU A 12 28.16 45.47 -37.28
N ALA A 13 27.96 45.03 -36.04
CA ALA A 13 27.51 43.67 -35.78
C ALA A 13 26.00 43.60 -35.97
N VAL A 14 25.61 42.91 -37.03
CA VAL A 14 24.25 42.55 -37.41
C VAL A 14 23.50 41.94 -36.21
N LEU A 15 22.44 42.62 -35.76
CA LEU A 15 21.43 42.06 -34.87
C LEU A 15 20.75 40.90 -35.61
N ARG A 16 21.08 39.66 -35.24
CA ARG A 16 20.22 38.51 -35.56
C ARG A 16 19.00 38.59 -34.64
N PRO A 17 17.77 38.45 -35.16
CA PRO A 17 16.60 38.40 -34.32
C PRO A 17 16.71 37.17 -33.41
N LEU A 18 16.53 37.37 -32.11
CA LEU A 18 16.24 36.32 -31.15
C LEU A 18 14.98 35.61 -31.67
N GLN A 19 15.16 34.41 -32.25
CA GLN A 19 14.06 33.47 -32.40
C GLN A 19 13.53 33.23 -31.00
N GLN A 20 12.33 33.77 -30.73
CA GLN A 20 11.49 33.35 -29.64
C GLN A 20 11.34 31.83 -29.72
N TYR A 21 12.08 31.11 -28.90
CA TYR A 21 11.59 29.84 -28.40
C TYR A 21 10.38 30.21 -27.55
N ALA A 22 9.21 30.20 -28.18
CA ALA A 22 7.95 30.18 -27.46
C ALA A 22 7.97 28.91 -26.61
N SER A 23 8.28 29.06 -25.33
CA SER A 23 8.01 28.05 -24.32
C SER A 23 6.50 27.85 -24.31
N THR A 24 6.05 26.75 -24.88
CA THR A 24 4.66 26.31 -24.76
C THR A 24 4.34 26.24 -23.27
N PRO A 25 3.33 26.99 -22.77
CA PRO A 25 2.93 26.83 -21.38
C PRO A 25 2.32 25.45 -21.24
N HIS A 26 3.00 24.55 -20.54
CA HIS A 26 2.44 23.27 -20.11
C HIS A 26 1.21 23.58 -19.26
N ARG A 27 0.03 23.47 -19.86
CA ARG A 27 -1.26 23.63 -19.19
C ARG A 27 -1.45 22.43 -18.26
N TYR A 28 -0.99 22.56 -17.02
CA TYR A 28 -1.38 21.63 -15.98
C TYR A 28 -2.81 21.92 -15.54
N PHE A 29 -3.68 20.93 -15.74
CA PHE A 29 -5.12 21.01 -15.53
C PHE A 29 -5.53 21.42 -14.10
N SER A 30 -6.66 22.13 -14.08
CA SER A 30 -7.46 22.64 -12.98
C SER A 30 -7.56 21.77 -11.72
N SER A 31 -7.75 22.45 -10.58
CA SER A 31 -8.04 21.96 -9.22
C SER A 31 -9.41 21.27 -9.08
N ALA A 32 -9.77 20.37 -9.99
CA ALA A 32 -10.96 19.54 -9.84
C ALA A 32 -10.76 18.59 -8.64
N ILE A 33 -11.79 18.46 -7.79
CA ILE A 33 -11.82 17.43 -6.75
C ILE A 33 -11.67 16.08 -7.46
N PRO A 34 -10.62 15.28 -7.17
CA PRO A 34 -10.43 14.01 -7.87
C PRO A 34 -11.63 13.09 -7.59
N SER A 35 -12.18 12.53 -8.67
CA SER A 35 -13.32 11.61 -8.62
C SER A 35 -12.94 10.35 -7.84
N LEU A 36 -13.85 9.90 -6.98
CA LEU A 36 -13.68 8.63 -6.26
C LEU A 36 -13.52 7.48 -7.25
N GLN A 37 -12.44 6.73 -7.11
CA GLN A 37 -12.26 5.50 -7.83
C GLN A 37 -13.01 4.39 -7.09
N LYS A 38 -13.92 3.71 -7.78
CA LYS A 38 -14.55 2.51 -7.25
C LYS A 38 -13.54 1.35 -7.30
N PRO A 39 -13.46 0.51 -6.26
CA PRO A 39 -12.75 -0.76 -6.37
C PRO A 39 -13.29 -1.52 -7.59
N GLY A 40 -12.40 -2.05 -8.43
CA GLY A 40 -12.83 -2.92 -9.53
C GLY A 40 -13.38 -4.26 -9.01
N TYR A 41 -12.85 -4.69 -7.87
CA TYR A 41 -13.28 -5.89 -7.17
C TYR A 41 -14.70 -5.74 -6.58
N PRO A 42 -15.64 -6.63 -6.95
CA PRO A 42 -17.02 -6.59 -6.46
C PRO A 42 -17.12 -7.24 -5.07
N ALA A 43 -16.79 -6.49 -4.03
CA ALA A 43 -16.89 -6.97 -2.65
C ALA A 43 -18.33 -7.39 -2.27
N PRO A 44 -18.52 -8.44 -1.43
CA PRO A 44 -19.83 -8.90 -1.00
C PRO A 44 -20.65 -7.80 -0.33
N ALA A 45 -21.79 -7.44 -0.92
CA ALA A 45 -22.58 -6.33 -0.40
C ALA A 45 -23.36 -6.66 0.90
N ARG A 46 -23.45 -7.93 1.32
CA ARG A 46 -24.22 -8.33 2.50
C ARG A 46 -23.76 -9.64 3.13
N PRO A 47 -24.00 -9.85 4.45
CA PRO A 47 -23.80 -11.14 5.10
C PRO A 47 -24.73 -12.21 4.56
N PRO A 48 -24.21 -13.38 4.11
CA PRO A 48 -25.03 -14.54 3.84
C PRO A 48 -25.78 -14.97 5.09
N LYS A 49 -27.04 -15.39 4.93
CA LYS A 49 -27.76 -16.15 5.98
C LYS A 49 -26.99 -17.44 6.27
N ASP A 50 -27.10 -17.98 7.49
CA ASP A 50 -26.40 -19.20 7.91
C ASP A 50 -26.56 -20.36 6.92
N SER A 51 -27.78 -20.63 6.49
CA SER A 51 -28.09 -21.69 5.52
C SER A 51 -27.54 -21.45 4.11
N LYS A 52 -27.01 -20.26 3.83
CA LYS A 52 -26.50 -19.84 2.52
C LYS A 52 -24.98 -19.69 2.48
N TRP A 53 -24.28 -19.89 3.60
CA TRP A 53 -22.83 -20.01 3.59
C TRP A 53 -22.39 -21.26 2.82
N ASP A 54 -21.49 -21.04 1.87
CA ASP A 54 -20.73 -22.04 1.14
C ASP A 54 -19.28 -21.58 1.01
N LEU A 55 -18.42 -22.47 0.51
CA LEU A 55 -16.99 -22.20 0.40
C LEU A 55 -16.67 -21.04 -0.55
N THR A 56 -17.47 -20.85 -1.61
CA THR A 56 -17.28 -19.75 -2.56
C THR A 56 -17.51 -18.41 -1.88
N LYS A 57 -18.64 -18.23 -1.19
CA LYS A 57 -18.92 -17.01 -0.43
C LYS A 57 -17.86 -16.78 0.64
N LEU A 58 -17.43 -17.84 1.35
CA LEU A 58 -16.35 -17.69 2.33
C LEU A 58 -15.07 -17.14 1.68
N LYS A 59 -14.63 -17.72 0.56
CA LYS A 59 -13.44 -17.24 -0.16
C LYS A 59 -13.58 -15.78 -0.62
N GLU A 60 -14.74 -15.37 -1.13
CA GLU A 60 -15.02 -13.98 -1.51
C GLU A 60 -14.90 -13.03 -0.31
N HIS A 61 -15.43 -13.42 0.85
CA HIS A 61 -15.34 -12.61 2.06
C HIS A 61 -13.90 -12.54 2.56
N VAL A 62 -13.16 -13.66 2.60
CA VAL A 62 -11.75 -13.59 3.02
C VAL A 62 -10.89 -12.80 2.03
N GLN A 63 -11.13 -12.88 0.72
CA GLN A 63 -10.47 -12.02 -0.26
C GLN A 63 -10.79 -10.54 -0.03
N THR A 64 -12.01 -10.22 0.40
CA THR A 64 -12.36 -8.85 0.80
C THR A 64 -11.58 -8.42 2.04
N ALA A 65 -11.42 -9.30 3.03
CA ALA A 65 -10.60 -9.01 4.22
C ALA A 65 -9.15 -8.70 3.82
N VAL A 66 -8.55 -9.50 2.92
CA VAL A 66 -7.22 -9.22 2.34
C VAL A 66 -7.16 -7.81 1.74
N LEU A 67 -8.19 -7.40 1.01
CA LEU A 67 -8.21 -6.06 0.41
C LEU A 67 -8.45 -4.95 1.43
N VAL A 68 -9.26 -5.14 2.47
CA VAL A 68 -9.44 -4.16 3.56
C VAL A 68 -8.07 -3.79 4.14
N GLU A 69 -7.28 -4.80 4.52
CA GLU A 69 -5.93 -4.59 5.08
C GLU A 69 -4.95 -4.00 4.05
N LEU A 70 -5.09 -4.35 2.76
CA LEU A 70 -4.24 -3.77 1.72
C LEU A 70 -4.51 -2.28 1.48
N HIS A 71 -5.76 -1.80 1.64
CA HIS A 71 -6.14 -0.42 1.33
C HIS A 71 -5.58 0.61 2.32
N THR A 72 -5.19 0.20 3.53
CA THR A 72 -4.64 1.08 4.56
C THR A 72 -3.11 1.23 4.44
N ILE A 73 -2.40 0.19 4.03
CA ILE A 73 -0.93 0.14 3.94
C ILE A 73 -0.35 1.29 3.08
N PRO A 74 -0.80 1.55 1.83
CA PRO A 74 -0.28 2.66 1.04
C PRO A 74 -0.51 4.04 1.68
N LEU A 75 -1.62 4.24 2.40
CA LEU A 75 -1.92 5.51 3.07
C LEU A 75 -0.86 5.82 4.13
N TYR A 76 -0.57 4.84 4.98
CA TYR A 76 0.37 5.00 6.08
C TYR A 76 1.81 5.07 5.56
N LEU A 77 2.17 4.28 4.53
CA LEU A 77 3.47 4.40 3.85
C LEU A 77 3.65 5.78 3.23
N PHE A 78 2.65 6.28 2.51
CA PHE A 78 2.69 7.59 1.87
C PHE A 78 2.93 8.70 2.89
N SER A 79 2.14 8.71 3.97
CA SER A 79 2.32 9.66 5.07
C SER A 79 3.69 9.52 5.73
N MET A 80 4.13 8.29 6.02
CA MET A 80 5.43 8.03 6.65
C MET A 80 6.61 8.51 5.79
N TYR A 81 6.56 8.28 4.47
CA TYR A 81 7.62 8.73 3.57
C TYR A 81 7.70 10.25 3.44
N ALA A 82 6.58 10.96 3.60
CA ALA A 82 6.56 12.42 3.58
C ALA A 82 7.14 13.06 4.85
N VAL A 83 7.25 12.33 5.97
CA VAL A 83 7.85 12.86 7.21
C VAL A 83 9.32 13.22 6.98
N ARG A 84 9.70 14.44 7.37
CA ARG A 84 11.08 14.93 7.29
C ARG A 84 11.97 14.25 8.35
N PRO A 85 13.31 14.23 8.18
CA PRO A 85 14.22 13.52 9.09
C PRO A 85 14.09 13.86 10.58
N GLU A 86 13.61 15.05 10.93
CA GLU A 86 13.38 15.48 12.30
C GLU A 86 12.22 14.72 12.98
N GLY A 87 11.26 14.22 12.19
CA GLY A 87 10.06 13.52 12.65
C GLY A 87 10.29 12.04 12.99
N ARG A 88 11.35 11.72 13.75
CA ARG A 88 11.72 10.32 14.09
C ARG A 88 10.62 9.57 14.84
N ASP A 89 9.96 10.24 15.78
CA ASP A 89 8.89 9.65 16.60
C ASP A 89 7.62 9.35 15.77
N PRO A 90 7.09 10.29 14.96
CA PRO A 90 6.01 9.99 14.02
C PRO A 90 6.32 8.84 13.07
N VAL A 91 7.54 8.78 12.53
CA VAL A 91 7.98 7.66 11.69
C VAL A 91 7.99 6.34 12.45
N LYS A 92 8.39 6.32 13.73
CA LYS A 92 8.39 5.11 14.56
C LYS A 92 6.95 4.61 14.79
N LYS A 93 6.03 5.52 15.11
CA LYS A 93 4.60 5.24 15.33
C LYS A 93 3.88 4.76 14.08
N LEU A 94 4.05 5.45 12.94
CA LEU A 94 3.48 5.00 11.67
C LEU A 94 4.05 3.65 11.25
N ARG A 95 5.35 3.42 11.47
CA ARG A 95 5.99 2.13 11.18
C ARG A 95 5.44 0.99 12.06
N SER A 96 5.11 1.23 13.33
CA SER A 96 4.55 0.17 14.17
C SER A 96 3.16 -0.24 13.68
N VAL A 97 2.30 0.73 13.33
CA VAL A 97 0.99 0.43 12.74
C VAL A 97 1.13 -0.31 11.41
N LEU A 98 2.02 0.16 10.52
CA LEU A 98 2.29 -0.50 9.24
C LEU A 98 2.67 -1.97 9.38
N LYS A 99 3.48 -2.32 10.39
CA LYS A 99 3.85 -3.71 10.65
C LYS A 99 2.63 -4.57 11.03
N GLN A 100 1.71 -4.02 11.81
CA GLN A 100 0.48 -4.70 12.21
C GLN A 100 -0.45 -4.89 11.01
N GLU A 101 -0.67 -3.86 10.17
CA GLU A 101 -1.48 -3.97 8.95
C GLU A 101 -0.90 -5.00 7.96
N MET A 102 0.43 -5.06 7.82
CA MET A 102 1.08 -6.09 7.00
C MET A 102 0.92 -7.50 7.60
N LEU A 103 0.95 -7.63 8.93
CA LEU A 103 0.63 -8.88 9.62
C LEU A 103 -0.83 -9.28 9.36
N HIS A 104 -1.77 -8.34 9.43
CA HIS A 104 -3.20 -8.58 9.18
C HIS A 104 -3.43 -9.05 7.75
N LEU A 105 -2.81 -8.39 6.77
CA LEU A 105 -2.81 -8.82 5.37
C LEU A 105 -2.27 -10.26 5.23
N SER A 106 -1.19 -10.58 5.94
CA SER A 106 -0.57 -11.90 5.92
C SER A 106 -1.49 -12.99 6.50
N LEU A 107 -2.15 -12.69 7.62
CA LEU A 107 -3.10 -13.58 8.29
C LEU A 107 -4.39 -13.79 7.47
N ALA A 108 -4.96 -12.74 6.89
CA ALA A 108 -6.11 -12.84 6.00
C ALA A 108 -5.78 -13.67 4.74
N GLY A 109 -4.59 -13.46 4.16
CA GLY A 109 -4.13 -14.25 3.02
C GLY A 109 -3.84 -15.71 3.38
N ASN A 110 -3.27 -15.98 4.56
CA ASN A 110 -3.13 -17.34 5.09
C ASN A 110 -4.48 -18.03 5.26
N LEU A 111 -5.50 -17.31 5.74
CA LEU A 111 -6.85 -17.86 5.91
C LEU A 111 -7.43 -18.25 4.56
N LEU A 112 -7.33 -17.38 3.56
CA LEU A 112 -7.83 -17.66 2.21
C LEU A 112 -7.07 -18.84 1.58
N CYS A 113 -5.75 -18.91 1.78
CA CYS A 113 -4.91 -20.03 1.37
C CYS A 113 -5.38 -21.34 2.04
N ALA A 114 -5.60 -21.32 3.36
CA ALA A 114 -5.99 -22.48 4.15
C ALA A 114 -7.32 -23.09 3.74
N ILE A 115 -8.29 -22.27 3.32
CA ILE A 115 -9.59 -22.73 2.80
C ILE A 115 -9.56 -23.06 1.30
N GLY A 116 -8.36 -23.19 0.71
CA GLY A 116 -8.14 -23.59 -0.68
C GLY A 116 -8.40 -22.47 -1.70
N GLY A 117 -8.33 -21.21 -1.29
CA GLY A 117 -8.30 -20.05 -2.19
C GLY A 117 -6.88 -19.61 -2.51
N ASN A 118 -6.75 -18.64 -3.40
CA ASN A 118 -5.49 -17.97 -3.71
C ASN A 118 -5.72 -16.46 -3.52
N PRO A 119 -5.08 -15.82 -2.54
CA PRO A 119 -5.14 -14.37 -2.40
C PRO A 119 -4.71 -13.67 -3.68
N VAL A 120 -5.40 -12.60 -4.04
CA VAL A 120 -5.07 -11.73 -5.17
C VAL A 120 -4.77 -10.33 -4.66
N LEU A 121 -3.59 -9.81 -4.99
CA LEU A 121 -3.12 -8.47 -4.65
C LEU A 121 -2.76 -7.65 -5.90
N TYR A 122 -2.18 -8.31 -6.90
CA TYR A 122 -1.71 -7.69 -8.14
C TYR A 122 -2.70 -7.98 -9.28
N HIS A 123 -3.64 -7.07 -9.46
CA HIS A 123 -4.55 -7.04 -10.60
C HIS A 123 -5.21 -5.66 -10.67
N GLN A 124 -5.50 -5.15 -11.87
CA GLN A 124 -6.05 -3.80 -12.06
C GLN A 124 -7.35 -3.55 -11.27
N GLU A 125 -8.10 -4.60 -10.95
CA GLU A 125 -9.35 -4.51 -10.18
C GLU A 125 -9.15 -4.61 -8.66
N TYR A 126 -8.04 -5.19 -8.20
CA TYR A 126 -7.77 -5.53 -6.80
C TYR A 126 -6.82 -4.55 -6.14
N THR A 127 -5.81 -4.08 -6.88
CA THR A 127 -4.83 -3.12 -6.38
C THR A 127 -5.54 -1.80 -6.03
N PRO A 128 -5.35 -1.25 -4.80
CA PRO A 128 -6.01 -0.03 -4.37
C PRO A 128 -5.73 1.15 -5.32
N LYS A 129 -6.76 1.97 -5.55
CA LYS A 129 -6.64 3.20 -6.34
C LYS A 129 -7.15 4.37 -5.52
N TYR A 130 -6.37 5.44 -5.44
CA TYR A 130 -6.70 6.60 -4.61
C TYR A 130 -7.02 7.82 -5.47
N PRO A 131 -7.99 8.66 -5.08
CA PRO A 131 -8.84 8.50 -3.89
C PRO A 131 -9.91 7.41 -4.09
N CYS A 132 -10.26 6.69 -3.02
CA CYS A 132 -11.36 5.70 -3.01
C CYS A 132 -12.17 5.80 -1.71
N GLU A 133 -13.22 5.00 -1.59
CA GLU A 133 -13.89 4.72 -0.32
C GLU A 133 -13.45 3.35 0.19
N ILE A 134 -13.26 3.21 1.50
CA ILE A 134 -13.02 1.91 2.11
C ILE A 134 -14.29 1.05 2.03
N PHE A 135 -14.15 -0.28 2.03
CA PHE A 135 -15.30 -1.18 2.03
C PHE A 135 -16.21 -0.92 3.23
N TYR A 136 -17.53 -0.99 3.00
CA TYR A 136 -18.57 -0.99 4.04
C TYR A 136 -18.70 0.29 4.89
N GLU A 137 -17.81 1.26 4.74
CA GLU A 137 -17.92 2.57 5.40
C GLU A 137 -17.71 3.72 4.40
N PRO A 138 -18.41 4.86 4.54
CA PRO A 138 -18.28 6.01 3.65
C PRO A 138 -17.04 6.84 4.01
N ILE A 139 -15.89 6.18 4.20
CA ILE A 139 -14.63 6.83 4.56
C ILE A 139 -13.80 6.97 3.29
N LYS A 140 -13.60 8.22 2.88
CA LYS A 140 -12.75 8.56 1.74
C LYS A 140 -11.27 8.40 2.10
N LEU A 141 -10.61 7.42 1.48
CA LEU A 141 -9.18 7.19 1.58
C LEU A 141 -8.44 8.00 0.52
N GLN A 142 -7.38 8.70 0.93
CA GLN A 142 -6.57 9.56 0.06
C GLN A 142 -5.09 9.46 0.43
N LEU A 143 -4.22 9.40 -0.56
CA LEU A 143 -2.78 9.50 -0.37
C LEU A 143 -2.41 10.96 -0.06
N GLN A 144 -2.16 11.25 1.22
CA GLN A 144 -1.88 12.59 1.73
C GLN A 144 -0.69 12.57 2.71
N PRO A 145 0.10 13.66 2.78
CA PRO A 145 1.12 13.80 3.81
C PRO A 145 0.47 13.85 5.21
N PRO A 146 1.21 13.66 6.31
CA PRO A 146 0.67 13.49 7.66
C PRO A 146 0.25 14.82 8.31
N HIS A 147 -0.61 15.58 7.64
CA HIS A 147 -1.30 16.73 8.20
C HIS A 147 -2.51 16.29 9.04
N LYS A 148 -3.05 17.19 9.86
CA LYS A 148 -4.12 16.86 10.81
C LYS A 148 -5.32 16.12 10.17
N GLU A 149 -5.77 16.54 8.99
CA GLU A 149 -6.93 15.91 8.32
C GLU A 149 -6.66 14.48 7.79
N SER A 150 -5.42 14.14 7.42
CA SER A 150 -5.10 12.77 6.98
C SER A 150 -4.99 11.85 8.19
N ILE A 151 -4.41 12.33 9.30
CA ILE A 151 -4.40 11.59 10.58
C ILE A 151 -5.82 11.36 11.10
N LYS A 152 -6.72 12.35 11.01
CA LYS A 152 -8.15 12.15 11.31
C LYS A 152 -8.81 11.11 10.41
N THR A 153 -8.40 11.04 9.14
CA THR A 153 -8.87 9.99 8.22
C THR A 153 -8.35 8.62 8.67
N PHE A 154 -7.13 8.52 9.18
CA PHE A 154 -6.59 7.28 9.74
C PHE A 154 -7.34 6.86 11.01
N ILE A 155 -7.70 7.80 11.89
CA ILE A 155 -8.55 7.54 13.07
C ILE A 155 -9.94 7.01 12.65
N LYS A 156 -10.51 7.55 11.56
CA LYS A 156 -11.80 7.07 11.05
C LYS A 156 -11.68 5.70 10.40
N ALA A 157 -10.59 5.46 9.68
CA ALA A 157 -10.32 4.22 8.96
C ALA A 157 -9.80 3.09 9.85
N SER A 158 -9.16 3.40 10.98
CA SER A 158 -8.87 2.42 12.03
C SER A 158 -10.19 1.89 12.56
N LEU A 159 -10.28 0.57 12.74
CA LEU A 159 -11.53 -0.14 13.01
C LEU A 159 -12.12 0.19 14.40
N GLU A 160 -11.48 1.10 15.14
CA GLU A 160 -11.74 1.51 16.53
C GLU A 160 -12.88 2.53 16.67
N LYS A 161 -14.10 2.18 16.23
CA LYS A 161 -15.28 2.82 16.82
C LYS A 161 -15.61 2.07 18.12
N PRO A 162 -15.30 2.61 19.32
CA PRO A 162 -15.88 2.06 20.54
C PRO A 162 -17.39 2.11 20.36
N GLU A 163 -18.04 0.98 20.60
CA GLU A 163 -19.48 0.78 20.48
C GLU A 163 -20.29 2.04 20.88
N LEU A 164 -20.70 2.84 19.89
CA LEU A 164 -21.91 3.64 20.04
C LEU A 164 -23.07 2.75 19.65
N SER A 165 -23.29 1.72 20.48
CA SER A 165 -24.42 0.79 20.41
C SER A 165 -24.50 -0.01 19.10
N PRO A 166 -25.10 -1.21 19.09
CA PRO A 166 -25.68 -1.71 17.85
C PRO A 166 -26.69 -0.65 17.39
N MET A 167 -26.44 0.06 16.29
CA MET A 167 -27.47 0.85 15.65
C MET A 167 -28.63 -0.11 15.36
N PRO A 168 -29.79 0.03 16.05
CA PRO A 168 -30.93 -0.80 15.77
C PRO A 168 -31.44 -0.33 14.41
N TYR A 169 -31.23 -1.16 13.39
CA TYR A 169 -31.70 -0.98 12.02
C TYR A 169 -30.98 0.10 11.19
N PRO A 170 -30.86 -0.12 9.86
CA PRO A 170 -30.45 0.94 8.96
C PRO A 170 -31.48 2.07 9.00
N ALA A 171 -31.00 3.30 9.22
CA ALA A 171 -31.81 4.49 9.02
C ALA A 171 -32.42 4.47 7.59
N PRO A 172 -33.70 4.84 7.41
CA PRO A 172 -34.31 4.86 6.09
C PRO A 172 -33.50 5.75 5.14
N GLY A 173 -32.99 5.17 4.06
CA GLY A 173 -32.21 5.89 3.04
C GLY A 173 -30.69 5.71 3.09
N ASN A 174 -30.15 4.77 3.88
CA ASN A 174 -28.72 4.49 3.86
C ASN A 174 -28.34 3.66 2.61
N PRO A 175 -27.50 4.17 1.68
CA PRO A 175 -27.17 3.48 0.43
C PRO A 175 -25.94 2.57 0.54
N LEU A 176 -25.55 2.18 1.75
CA LEU A 176 -24.33 1.40 2.00
C LEU A 176 -24.64 -0.10 2.10
N PRO A 177 -23.64 -0.98 1.85
CA PRO A 177 -23.79 -2.44 1.95
C PRO A 177 -24.37 -2.86 3.33
N ASP A 178 -25.07 -3.99 3.43
CA ASP A 178 -25.72 -4.48 4.67
C ASP A 178 -24.71 -4.75 5.83
N TYR A 179 -23.41 -4.58 5.58
CA TYR A 179 -22.36 -4.54 6.59
C TYR A 179 -22.26 -3.14 7.21
N ASN A 180 -22.82 -2.95 8.41
CA ASN A 180 -22.88 -1.65 9.10
C ASN A 180 -21.51 -1.07 9.51
N SER A 181 -20.44 -1.87 9.50
CA SER A 181 -19.04 -1.48 9.75
C SER A 181 -18.08 -2.59 9.29
N ILE A 182 -16.78 -2.30 9.24
CA ILE A 182 -15.75 -3.33 8.98
C ILE A 182 -15.74 -4.40 10.09
N GLY A 183 -15.97 -4.00 11.35
CA GLY A 183 -16.11 -4.95 12.45
C GLY A 183 -17.31 -5.90 12.27
N ALA A 184 -18.46 -5.39 11.82
CA ALA A 184 -19.62 -6.22 11.49
C ALA A 184 -19.31 -7.22 10.36
N PHE A 185 -18.47 -6.82 9.40
CA PHE A 185 -17.96 -7.71 8.36
C PHE A 185 -17.10 -8.85 8.94
N TYR A 186 -16.14 -8.55 9.81
CA TYR A 186 -15.31 -9.58 10.46
C TYR A 186 -16.14 -10.52 11.35
N GLN A 187 -17.13 -10.01 12.09
CA GLN A 187 -18.05 -10.84 12.87
C GLN A 187 -18.85 -11.80 11.97
N SER A 188 -19.31 -11.33 10.81
CA SER A 188 -19.98 -12.19 9.83
C SER A 188 -19.03 -13.24 9.24
N LEU A 189 -17.77 -12.91 9.02
CA LEU A 189 -16.77 -13.85 8.51
C LEU A 189 -16.50 -14.96 9.54
N ILE A 190 -16.33 -14.60 10.82
CA ILE A 190 -16.21 -15.54 11.94
C ILE A 190 -17.43 -16.48 12.01
N ARG A 191 -18.64 -15.93 11.84
CA ARG A 191 -19.88 -16.72 11.81
C ARG A 191 -19.89 -17.70 10.63
N GLY A 192 -19.52 -17.25 9.44
CA GLY A 192 -19.44 -18.08 8.24
C GLY A 192 -18.46 -19.26 8.40
N LEU A 193 -17.28 -19.02 8.98
CA LEU A 193 -16.32 -20.07 9.31
C LEU A 193 -16.91 -21.12 10.25
N LYS A 194 -17.55 -20.69 11.35
CA LYS A 194 -18.16 -21.60 12.31
C LYS A 194 -19.28 -22.44 11.69
N VAL A 195 -20.14 -21.82 10.88
CA VAL A 195 -21.22 -22.51 10.16
C VAL A 195 -20.68 -23.58 9.23
N LEU A 196 -19.62 -23.28 8.46
CA LEU A 196 -19.05 -24.23 7.52
C LEU A 196 -18.25 -25.33 8.21
N ALA A 197 -17.48 -25.01 9.25
CA ALA A 197 -16.71 -25.98 10.01
C ALA A 197 -17.60 -26.97 10.80
N ALA A 198 -18.84 -26.57 11.14
CA ALA A 198 -19.80 -27.45 11.81
C ALA A 198 -20.49 -28.46 10.86
N LYS A 199 -20.31 -28.34 9.54
CA LYS A 199 -20.93 -29.27 8.56
C LYS A 199 -20.24 -30.64 8.62
N PRO A 200 -20.96 -31.74 8.88
CA PRO A 200 -20.37 -33.07 8.97
C PRO A 200 -19.65 -33.48 7.67
N GLY A 201 -18.47 -34.10 7.81
CA GLY A 201 -17.73 -34.68 6.67
C GLY A 201 -17.02 -33.69 5.77
N GLN A 202 -17.02 -32.39 6.08
CA GLN A 202 -16.26 -31.38 5.33
C GLN A 202 -15.01 -30.97 6.11
N ASN A 203 -13.83 -31.20 5.52
CA ASN A 203 -12.62 -30.55 6.01
C ASN A 203 -12.52 -29.17 5.35
N LEU A 204 -12.77 -28.11 6.12
CA LEU A 204 -12.72 -26.74 5.63
C LEU A 204 -11.29 -26.26 5.36
N PHE A 205 -10.31 -26.81 6.07
CA PHE A 205 -8.92 -26.39 6.04
C PHE A 205 -8.07 -27.46 5.36
N ASP A 206 -7.36 -27.11 4.30
CA ASP A 206 -6.47 -28.02 3.59
C ASP A 206 -5.06 -27.99 4.21
N PRO A 207 -4.62 -29.06 4.89
CA PRO A 207 -3.30 -29.12 5.51
C PRO A 207 -2.14 -28.99 4.52
N ALA A 208 -2.35 -29.34 3.23
CA ALA A 208 -1.32 -29.24 2.20
C ALA A 208 -0.89 -27.78 1.95
N THR A 209 -1.74 -26.82 2.32
CA THR A 209 -1.48 -25.39 2.13
C THR A 209 -0.52 -24.81 3.17
N ALA A 210 -0.29 -25.48 4.30
CA ALA A 210 0.57 -24.97 5.37
C ALA A 210 2.01 -24.68 4.93
N SER A 211 2.51 -25.38 3.90
CA SER A 211 3.86 -25.17 3.34
C SER A 211 4.00 -23.89 2.50
N ARG A 212 2.88 -23.30 2.06
CA ARG A 212 2.82 -22.06 1.25
C ARG A 212 2.24 -20.88 2.02
N GLN A 213 1.77 -21.07 3.25
CA GLN A 213 1.35 -19.98 4.14
C GLN A 213 2.55 -19.25 4.75
N PHE A 214 2.40 -17.94 5.00
CA PHE A 214 3.37 -17.16 5.75
C PHE A 214 3.47 -17.67 7.19
N GLY A 215 4.70 -17.89 7.67
CA GLY A 215 4.96 -18.37 9.04
C GLY A 215 6.19 -17.72 9.69
N PRO A 216 6.46 -18.01 10.97
CA PRO A 216 7.60 -17.45 11.70
C PRO A 216 8.95 -17.76 11.03
N GLU A 217 9.05 -18.89 10.33
CA GLU A 217 10.25 -19.30 9.60
C GLU A 217 10.65 -18.35 8.46
N ASP A 218 9.73 -17.49 8.00
CA ASP A 218 10.00 -16.50 6.96
C ASP A 218 10.81 -15.31 7.48
N GLY A 219 10.89 -15.12 8.81
CA GLY A 219 11.68 -14.03 9.43
C GLY A 219 11.16 -12.61 9.15
N ILE A 220 9.99 -12.46 8.50
CA ILE A 220 9.41 -11.14 8.14
C ILE A 220 8.89 -10.41 9.39
N TYR A 221 8.32 -11.15 10.34
CA TYR A 221 7.85 -10.63 11.62
C TYR A 221 8.68 -11.32 12.71
N PRO A 222 9.76 -10.69 13.20
CA PRO A 222 10.53 -11.27 14.30
C PRO A 222 9.58 -11.48 15.47
N ASP A 223 9.63 -12.67 16.08
CA ASP A 223 8.77 -13.02 17.21
C ASP A 223 8.78 -11.86 18.22
N GLY A 224 7.64 -11.18 18.31
CA GLY A 224 7.40 -10.27 19.41
C GLY A 224 7.49 -11.05 20.73
N THR A 225 7.72 -10.33 21.82
CA THR A 225 7.56 -10.90 23.17
C THR A 225 6.12 -11.34 23.44
N ASP A 226 5.16 -10.92 22.61
CA ASP A 226 3.76 -11.34 22.67
C ASP A 226 3.51 -12.54 21.74
N PRO A 227 3.07 -13.69 22.28
CA PRO A 227 2.70 -14.85 21.48
C PRO A 227 1.53 -14.64 20.50
N ASN A 228 0.82 -13.52 20.55
CA ASN A 228 -0.33 -13.21 19.70
C ASN A 228 -0.06 -12.07 18.70
N ASP A 229 1.18 -11.57 18.64
CA ASP A 229 1.67 -10.68 17.57
C ASP A 229 2.51 -11.49 16.55
N ARG A 230 2.09 -12.75 16.34
CA ARG A 230 2.83 -13.74 15.58
C ARG A 230 2.09 -14.05 14.29
N LEU A 231 2.88 -14.12 13.24
CA LEU A 231 2.47 -14.71 11.99
C LEU A 231 2.24 -16.21 12.22
N VAL A 232 1.01 -16.68 12.09
CA VAL A 232 0.66 -18.09 12.30
C VAL A 232 0.09 -18.71 11.04
N LYS A 233 0.37 -20.01 10.87
CA LYS A 233 -0.28 -20.84 9.87
C LYS A 233 -1.66 -21.23 10.38
N ILE A 234 -2.62 -21.22 9.48
CA ILE A 234 -4.01 -21.60 9.72
C ILE A 234 -4.20 -23.03 9.18
N THR A 235 -4.45 -23.95 10.11
CA THR A 235 -4.59 -25.38 9.82
C THR A 235 -5.92 -25.94 10.30
N ASP A 236 -6.67 -25.17 11.10
CA ASP A 236 -7.94 -25.55 11.69
C ASP A 236 -8.80 -24.32 12.04
N LEU A 237 -10.00 -24.56 12.57
CA LEU A 237 -10.91 -23.49 12.97
C LEU A 237 -10.32 -22.64 14.10
N ASN A 238 -9.58 -23.24 15.03
CA ASN A 238 -9.05 -22.51 16.19
C ASN A 238 -7.98 -21.50 15.77
N SER A 239 -7.03 -21.91 14.94
CA SER A 239 -6.00 -21.04 14.34
C SER A 239 -6.61 -19.97 13.43
N ALA A 240 -7.67 -20.31 12.67
CA ALA A 240 -8.41 -19.33 11.87
C ALA A 240 -9.10 -18.26 12.73
N LEU A 241 -9.78 -18.66 13.79
CA LEU A 241 -10.45 -17.74 14.72
C LEU A 241 -9.42 -16.88 15.45
N ALA A 242 -8.31 -17.47 15.91
CA ALA A 242 -7.22 -16.72 16.55
C ALA A 242 -6.66 -15.63 15.62
N ALA A 243 -6.41 -15.96 14.35
CA ALA A 243 -5.94 -15.00 13.36
C ALA A 243 -6.93 -13.84 13.13
N LEU A 244 -8.23 -14.13 12.99
CA LEU A 244 -9.25 -13.09 12.85
C LEU A 244 -9.41 -12.25 14.12
N HIS A 245 -9.32 -12.87 15.30
CA HIS A 245 -9.31 -12.14 16.56
C HIS A 245 -8.10 -11.21 16.68
N THR A 246 -6.91 -11.63 16.24
CA THR A 246 -5.74 -10.73 16.18
C THR A 246 -5.99 -9.52 15.29
N ILE A 247 -6.53 -9.72 14.08
CA ILE A 247 -6.85 -8.62 13.15
C ILE A 247 -7.84 -7.64 13.80
N VAL A 248 -8.92 -8.17 14.37
CA VAL A 248 -9.97 -7.40 15.03
C VAL A 248 -9.45 -6.70 16.28
N GLU A 249 -8.77 -7.38 17.20
CA GLU A 249 -8.29 -6.77 18.45
C GLU A 249 -7.23 -5.68 18.23
N GLN A 250 -6.30 -5.90 17.28
CA GLN A 250 -5.26 -4.92 16.98
C GLN A 250 -5.80 -3.75 16.14
N GLY A 251 -6.77 -4.01 15.25
CA GLY A 251 -7.39 -2.99 14.41
C GLY A 251 -8.51 -2.20 15.10
N GLU A 252 -9.28 -2.80 16.02
CA GLU A 252 -10.42 -2.22 16.76
C GLU A 252 -10.07 -1.74 18.17
N GLY A 253 -8.97 -2.26 18.75
CA GLY A 253 -8.67 -2.09 20.17
C GLY A 253 -9.66 -2.87 21.04
N THR A 254 -9.20 -3.53 22.10
CA THR A 254 -10.15 -4.12 23.06
C THR A 254 -10.93 -3.01 23.76
N THR A 255 -12.24 -3.23 23.96
CA THR A 255 -13.11 -2.43 24.84
C THR A 255 -12.63 -2.54 26.28
N GLY A 256 -11.53 -1.85 26.61
CA GLY A 256 -10.86 -2.06 27.88
C GLY A 256 -9.45 -1.48 28.01
N GLY A 257 -9.08 -0.43 27.27
CA GLY A 257 -8.07 0.57 27.66
C GLY A 257 -6.61 0.15 27.90
N ASN A 258 -6.30 -1.14 28.05
CA ASN A 258 -4.96 -1.68 28.23
C ASN A 258 -4.92 -3.05 27.56
N SER A 259 -4.51 -3.11 26.30
CA SER A 259 -4.03 -4.37 25.75
C SER A 259 -2.70 -4.70 26.44
N LEU A 260 -2.47 -5.97 26.78
CA LEU A 260 -1.13 -6.47 27.18
C LEU A 260 -0.10 -6.36 26.03
N ARG A 261 -0.50 -5.77 24.88
CA ARG A 261 0.08 -5.90 23.55
C ARG A 261 0.57 -4.57 22.94
N GLY A 262 0.54 -3.48 23.70
CA GLY A 262 0.90 -2.12 23.24
C GLY A 262 -0.31 -1.24 22.90
N PRO A 263 -0.07 0.03 22.47
CA PRO A 263 -1.15 0.95 22.12
C PRO A 263 -1.85 0.51 20.82
N SER A 264 -3.17 0.66 20.77
CA SER A 264 -3.98 0.40 19.59
C SER A 264 -3.70 1.41 18.45
N HIS A 265 -4.10 1.11 17.22
CA HIS A 265 -3.91 2.00 16.06
C HIS A 265 -4.49 3.40 16.31
N TRP A 266 -5.72 3.48 16.81
CA TRP A 266 -6.41 4.73 17.16
C TRP A 266 -5.66 5.51 18.21
N LYS A 267 -5.14 4.85 19.26
CA LYS A 267 -4.37 5.54 20.30
C LYS A 267 -3.10 6.13 19.70
N ILE A 268 -2.41 5.36 18.85
CA ILE A 268 -1.24 5.85 18.11
C ILE A 268 -1.62 7.06 17.22
N PHE A 269 -2.72 6.97 16.47
CA PHE A 269 -3.16 8.05 15.59
C PHE A 269 -3.66 9.28 16.36
N GLN A 270 -4.29 9.11 17.52
CA GLN A 270 -4.70 10.20 18.40
C GLN A 270 -3.47 10.93 18.97
N GLU A 271 -2.44 10.19 19.37
CA GLU A 271 -1.16 10.78 19.78
C GLU A 271 -0.51 11.57 18.63
N LEU A 272 -0.54 11.02 17.41
CA LEU A 272 -0.05 11.69 16.20
C LEU A 272 -0.87 12.94 15.84
N GLU A 273 -2.19 12.92 16.03
CA GLU A 273 -3.06 14.07 15.73
C GLU A 273 -2.70 15.30 16.60
N ASN A 274 -2.26 15.03 17.82
CA ASN A 274 -1.87 16.05 18.80
C ASN A 274 -0.39 16.48 18.68
N GLN A 275 0.36 15.89 17.76
CA GLN A 275 1.78 16.17 17.56
C GLN A 275 2.02 17.07 16.34
N ALA A 276 2.98 17.98 16.44
CA ALA A 276 3.48 18.70 15.27
C ALA A 276 4.41 17.77 14.46
N ILE A 277 3.94 17.29 13.31
CA ILE A 277 4.71 16.39 12.44
C ILE A 277 5.42 17.22 11.36
N PRO A 278 6.77 17.24 11.32
CA PRO A 278 7.47 17.90 10.22
C PRO A 278 7.38 17.02 8.96
N TYR A 279 6.79 17.53 7.87
CA TYR A 279 6.66 16.78 6.62
C TYR A 279 6.98 17.63 5.38
N HIS A 280 7.31 16.98 4.27
CA HIS A 280 7.40 17.59 2.95
C HIS A 280 5.97 17.82 2.39
N PRO A 281 5.61 19.03 1.92
CA PRO A 281 4.28 19.30 1.37
C PRO A 281 4.16 18.66 -0.02
N THR A 282 3.87 17.37 -0.07
CA THR A 282 3.79 16.60 -1.31
C THR A 282 2.45 16.81 -2.03
N ILE A 283 2.44 16.52 -3.33
CA ILE A 283 1.19 16.30 -4.08
C ILE A 283 0.40 15.17 -3.45
N GLU A 284 -0.92 15.25 -3.53
CA GLU A 284 -1.84 14.24 -3.00
C GLU A 284 -2.37 13.39 -4.16
N ASN A 285 -2.64 12.12 -3.91
CA ASN A 285 -3.08 11.15 -4.92
C ASN A 285 -2.31 11.25 -6.26
N PRO A 286 -0.96 11.09 -6.26
CA PRO A 286 -0.21 11.15 -7.51
C PRO A 286 -0.71 10.08 -8.49
N GLU A 287 -0.95 10.50 -9.73
CA GLU A 287 -1.22 9.61 -10.85
C GLU A 287 -0.09 9.76 -11.86
N THR A 288 0.79 8.76 -11.96
CA THR A 288 2.00 8.78 -12.80
C THR A 288 1.71 9.13 -14.27
N SER A 289 0.55 8.72 -14.78
CA SER A 289 0.10 9.04 -16.14
C SER A 289 -0.11 10.54 -16.38
N LYS A 290 -0.39 11.33 -15.34
CA LYS A 290 -0.59 12.78 -15.39
C LYS A 290 0.71 13.60 -15.30
N PHE A 291 1.86 12.93 -15.17
CA PHE A 291 3.17 13.57 -15.14
C PHE A 291 3.93 13.35 -16.45
N GLU A 292 4.80 14.32 -16.75
CA GLU A 292 5.72 14.33 -17.88
C GLU A 292 7.15 14.59 -17.38
N GLY A 293 8.12 14.50 -18.29
CA GLY A 293 9.52 14.80 -18.00
C GLY A 293 10.18 13.80 -17.05
N ASP A 294 11.28 14.25 -16.43
CA ASP A 294 12.18 13.36 -15.70
C ASP A 294 11.53 12.79 -14.44
N ILE A 295 10.66 13.54 -13.74
CA ILE A 295 10.00 13.04 -12.51
C ILE A 295 9.10 11.83 -12.78
N LYS A 296 8.49 11.75 -13.97
CA LYS A 296 7.67 10.61 -14.39
C LYS A 296 8.46 9.30 -14.35
N THR A 297 9.73 9.33 -14.71
CA THR A 297 10.58 8.11 -14.73
C THR A 297 10.76 7.53 -13.32
N ALA A 298 10.95 8.39 -12.32
CA ALA A 298 11.07 7.96 -10.92
C ALA A 298 9.73 7.49 -10.33
N MET A 299 8.61 8.11 -10.73
CA MET A 299 7.26 7.65 -10.37
C MET A 299 6.97 6.26 -10.96
N LEU A 300 7.28 6.03 -12.24
CA LEU A 300 7.17 4.72 -12.88
C LEU A 300 8.04 3.66 -12.21
N ALA A 301 9.27 4.02 -11.80
CA ALA A 301 10.15 3.13 -11.05
C ALA A 301 9.54 2.70 -9.71
N PHE A 302 8.86 3.62 -9.01
CA PHE A 302 8.14 3.29 -7.79
C PHE A 302 6.95 2.38 -8.05
N ASP A 303 6.12 2.69 -9.06
CA ASP A 303 4.93 1.89 -9.39
C ASP A 303 5.29 0.47 -9.83
N ALA A 304 6.35 0.31 -10.63
CA ALA A 304 6.87 -1.00 -11.02
C ALA A 304 7.37 -1.79 -9.81
N ALA A 305 8.16 -1.19 -8.91
CA ALA A 305 8.61 -1.85 -7.70
C ALA A 305 7.45 -2.22 -6.75
N TYR A 306 6.46 -1.34 -6.60
CA TYR A 306 5.30 -1.59 -5.75
C TYR A 306 4.43 -2.72 -6.30
N SER A 307 4.18 -2.70 -7.61
CA SER A 307 3.44 -3.77 -8.30
C SER A 307 4.15 -5.11 -8.21
N TYR A 308 5.49 -5.11 -8.30
CA TYR A 308 6.28 -6.33 -8.13
C TYR A 308 6.29 -6.84 -6.68
N LEU A 309 6.18 -5.95 -5.69
CA LEU A 309 6.00 -6.33 -4.29
C LEU A 309 4.66 -7.06 -4.13
N LEU A 310 3.56 -6.49 -4.62
CA LEU A 310 2.24 -7.12 -4.57
C LEU A 310 2.24 -8.50 -5.23
N LEU A 311 2.82 -8.60 -6.43
CA LEU A 311 2.91 -9.84 -7.18
C LEU A 311 3.80 -10.89 -6.47
N SER A 312 4.92 -10.47 -5.87
CA SER A 312 5.79 -11.37 -5.11
C SER A 312 5.06 -11.92 -3.87
N THR A 313 4.36 -11.06 -3.12
CA THR A 313 3.55 -11.45 -1.96
C THR A 313 2.41 -12.39 -2.36
N GLU A 314 1.71 -12.08 -3.45
CA GLU A 314 0.64 -12.92 -3.99
C GLU A 314 1.14 -14.34 -4.33
N LYS A 315 2.25 -14.43 -5.06
CA LYS A 315 2.83 -15.71 -5.47
C LYS A 315 3.37 -16.51 -4.28
N SER A 316 3.73 -15.88 -3.16
CA SER A 316 4.17 -16.60 -1.95
C SER A 316 3.13 -17.55 -1.40
N TRP A 317 1.82 -17.28 -1.56
CA TRP A 317 0.74 -18.18 -1.14
C TRP A 317 0.47 -19.33 -2.10
N THR A 318 1.16 -19.40 -3.23
CA THR A 318 0.98 -20.44 -4.26
C THR A 318 2.26 -21.21 -4.56
N THR A 319 3.38 -20.79 -3.97
CA THR A 319 4.73 -21.32 -4.20
C THR A 319 5.22 -22.03 -2.95
N THR A 320 6.04 -23.07 -3.07
CA THR A 320 6.66 -23.79 -1.94
C THR A 320 8.18 -23.87 -2.06
N GLY A 321 8.87 -24.25 -0.99
CA GLY A 321 10.30 -24.56 -1.01
C GLY A 321 11.20 -23.36 -1.36
N ASN A 322 12.30 -23.64 -2.06
CA ASN A 322 13.33 -22.62 -2.37
C ASN A 322 12.79 -21.43 -3.17
N ASP A 323 11.86 -21.67 -4.11
CA ASP A 323 11.27 -20.58 -4.88
C ASP A 323 10.39 -19.67 -4.01
N ARG A 324 9.71 -20.24 -3.00
CA ARG A 324 9.00 -19.44 -2.00
C ARG A 324 9.98 -18.58 -1.20
N SER A 325 11.10 -19.15 -0.72
CA SER A 325 12.14 -18.40 0.00
C SER A 325 12.72 -17.24 -0.82
N LYS A 326 12.88 -17.41 -2.15
CA LYS A 326 13.26 -16.31 -3.04
C LYS A 326 12.22 -15.20 -3.11
N LEU A 327 10.92 -15.54 -3.13
CA LEU A 327 9.85 -14.54 -3.09
C LEU A 327 9.84 -13.77 -1.77
N ILE A 328 10.09 -14.44 -0.63
CA ILE A 328 10.27 -13.78 0.66
C ILE A 328 11.45 -12.80 0.62
N GLY A 329 12.59 -13.21 0.04
CA GLY A 329 13.74 -12.33 -0.17
C GLY A 329 13.45 -11.15 -1.09
N ASN A 330 12.62 -11.34 -2.13
CA ASN A 330 12.15 -10.24 -2.98
C ASN A 330 11.33 -9.23 -2.15
N ILE A 331 10.39 -9.70 -1.33
CA ILE A 331 9.53 -8.84 -0.48
C ILE A 331 10.38 -7.96 0.45
N ASP A 332 11.34 -8.54 1.17
CA ASP A 332 12.25 -7.78 2.05
C ASP A 332 13.05 -6.72 1.29
N SER A 333 13.69 -7.12 0.17
CA SER A 333 14.48 -6.24 -0.67
C SER A 333 13.64 -5.09 -1.27
N LEU A 334 12.42 -5.39 -1.74
CA LEU A 334 11.51 -4.40 -2.31
C LEU A 334 11.10 -3.35 -1.29
N MET A 335 10.71 -3.76 -0.07
CA MET A 335 10.30 -2.84 0.98
C MET A 335 11.46 -1.97 1.49
N GLY A 336 12.59 -2.61 1.82
CA GLY A 336 13.71 -1.94 2.49
C GLY A 336 14.67 -1.21 1.54
N SER A 337 15.06 -1.89 0.46
CA SER A 337 16.19 -1.51 -0.38
C SER A 337 15.80 -0.86 -1.71
N ILE A 338 14.53 -0.93 -2.11
CA ILE A 338 14.04 -0.40 -3.41
C ILE A 338 13.00 0.71 -3.19
N LEU A 339 11.82 0.39 -2.64
CA LEU A 339 10.73 1.35 -2.46
C LEU A 339 11.11 2.51 -1.53
N SER A 340 11.72 2.21 -0.38
CA SER A 340 12.11 3.23 0.60
C SER A 340 13.11 4.27 0.04
N PRO A 341 14.21 3.87 -0.62
CA PRO A 341 15.09 4.83 -1.31
C PRO A 341 14.41 5.64 -2.41
N ILE A 342 13.56 5.03 -3.24
CA ILE A 342 12.86 5.73 -4.33
C ILE A 342 11.84 6.73 -3.76
N ALA A 343 11.05 6.35 -2.75
CA ALA A 343 10.12 7.25 -2.08
C ALA A 343 10.84 8.45 -1.47
N LYS A 344 11.95 8.22 -0.74
CA LYS A 344 12.80 9.29 -0.19
C LYS A 344 13.42 10.18 -1.26
N PHE A 345 13.68 9.65 -2.45
CA PHE A 345 14.09 10.45 -3.60
C PHE A 345 12.94 11.34 -4.06
N LEU A 346 11.75 10.77 -4.29
CA LEU A 346 10.56 11.47 -4.79
C LEU A 346 10.15 12.63 -3.86
N VAL A 347 10.01 12.40 -2.55
CA VAL A 347 9.56 13.44 -1.60
C VAL A 347 10.55 14.61 -1.45
N ALA A 348 11.78 14.45 -1.94
CA ALA A 348 12.79 15.51 -1.97
C ALA A 348 12.77 16.34 -3.27
N GLN A 349 12.00 15.96 -4.29
CA GLN A 349 11.93 16.68 -5.57
C GLN A 349 10.82 17.73 -5.52
N LYS A 350 11.17 19.02 -5.64
CA LYS A 350 10.16 20.08 -5.84
C LYS A 350 9.63 19.98 -7.26
N LEU A 351 8.30 20.01 -7.42
CA LEU A 351 7.68 19.95 -8.74
C LEU A 351 7.73 21.33 -9.40
N GLU A 352 8.13 21.36 -10.66
CA GLU A 352 8.16 22.60 -11.44
C GLU A 352 6.76 23.20 -11.56
N GLY A 353 6.66 24.52 -11.41
CA GLY A 353 5.39 25.25 -11.49
C GLY A 353 4.41 24.97 -10.34
N ARG A 354 4.81 24.24 -9.29
CA ARG A 354 3.97 23.94 -8.12
C ARG A 354 4.71 24.27 -6.83
N ASP A 355 3.98 24.70 -5.81
CA ASP A 355 4.50 24.77 -4.44
C ASP A 355 4.28 23.46 -3.69
N LYS A 356 4.57 22.34 -4.35
CA LYS A 356 4.47 20.99 -3.81
C LYS A 356 5.64 20.12 -4.25
N TYR A 357 5.94 19.10 -3.47
CA TYR A 357 6.95 18.07 -3.77
C TYR A 357 6.32 16.86 -4.47
N ALA A 358 7.11 16.10 -5.20
CA ALA A 358 6.68 14.81 -5.73
C ALA A 358 6.45 13.80 -4.59
N ALA A 359 5.77 12.69 -4.89
CA ALA A 359 5.49 11.64 -3.92
C ALA A 359 5.34 10.27 -4.60
N PRO A 360 5.48 9.17 -3.84
CA PRO A 360 5.22 7.82 -4.33
C PRO A 360 3.76 7.67 -4.80
N PRO A 361 3.50 7.24 -6.06
CA PRO A 361 2.13 7.18 -6.61
C PRO A 361 1.30 6.00 -6.11
N PHE A 362 1.95 4.85 -5.87
CA PHE A 362 1.26 3.57 -5.59
C PHE A 362 0.25 3.20 -6.68
N ASN A 363 0.55 3.51 -7.95
CA ASN A 363 -0.30 3.13 -9.06
C ASN A 363 0.03 1.71 -9.52
N TYR A 364 -0.96 1.04 -10.11
CA TYR A 364 -0.77 -0.24 -10.79
C TYR A 364 0.17 -0.06 -11.99
N TYR A 365 1.21 -0.89 -12.07
CA TYR A 365 2.11 -0.99 -13.22
C TYR A 365 1.89 -2.33 -13.89
N GLU A 366 1.57 -2.32 -15.18
CA GLU A 366 1.35 -3.53 -15.97
C GLU A 366 2.69 -4.14 -16.44
N PHE A 367 3.00 -5.35 -15.97
CA PHE A 367 4.09 -6.15 -16.51
C PHE A 367 3.66 -6.83 -17.81
N THR A 368 4.37 -6.57 -18.91
CA THR A 368 4.15 -7.24 -20.19
C THR A 368 4.95 -8.54 -20.26
N ASN A 369 4.58 -9.44 -21.17
CA ASN A 369 5.30 -10.71 -21.38
C ASN A 369 6.60 -10.56 -22.19
N GLU A 370 6.98 -9.33 -22.54
CA GLU A 370 8.19 -9.06 -23.35
C GLU A 370 9.48 -9.37 -22.60
N LYS A 371 9.46 -9.27 -21.26
CA LYS A 371 10.59 -9.57 -20.37
C LYS A 371 10.10 -9.92 -18.97
N PRO A 372 10.92 -10.56 -18.13
CA PRO A 372 10.53 -10.86 -16.75
C PRO A 372 10.15 -9.59 -15.96
N ALA A 373 9.15 -9.67 -15.09
CA ALA A 373 8.67 -8.53 -14.30
C ALA A 373 9.79 -7.82 -13.50
N ARG A 374 10.75 -8.56 -12.92
CA ARG A 374 11.93 -7.95 -12.26
C ARG A 374 12.78 -7.07 -13.18
N LYS A 375 12.81 -7.36 -14.49
CA LYS A 375 13.51 -6.53 -15.48
C LYS A 375 12.76 -5.24 -15.75
N HIS A 376 11.44 -5.23 -15.75
CA HIS A 376 10.68 -3.97 -15.76
C HIS A 376 11.05 -3.09 -14.56
N VAL A 377 11.17 -3.67 -13.36
CA VAL A 377 11.60 -2.94 -12.15
C VAL A 377 13.02 -2.37 -12.34
N ALA A 378 13.99 -3.19 -12.73
CA ALA A 378 15.36 -2.72 -12.94
C ALA A 378 15.46 -1.64 -14.03
N ASP A 379 14.78 -1.83 -15.17
CA ASP A 379 14.85 -0.92 -16.32
C ASP A 379 14.17 0.43 -16.01
N THR A 380 13.06 0.44 -15.28
CA THR A 380 12.40 1.69 -14.86
C THR A 380 13.25 2.46 -13.86
N ILE A 381 13.92 1.78 -12.92
CA ILE A 381 14.87 2.43 -12.00
C ILE A 381 16.11 2.94 -12.76
N GLN A 382 16.62 2.19 -13.74
CA GLN A 382 17.73 2.63 -14.60
C GLN A 382 17.34 3.88 -15.38
N ALA A 383 16.15 3.90 -15.99
CA ALA A 383 15.65 5.07 -16.71
C ALA A 383 15.55 6.31 -15.81
N ALA A 384 15.13 6.13 -14.55
CA ALA A 384 15.16 7.21 -13.57
C ALA A 384 16.60 7.66 -13.23
N LEU A 385 17.52 6.72 -13.02
CA LEU A 385 18.92 7.04 -12.73
C LEU A 385 19.61 7.77 -13.89
N ASP A 386 19.26 7.45 -15.14
CA ASP A 386 19.80 8.11 -16.33
C ASP A 386 19.40 9.59 -16.40
N LYS A 387 18.20 9.94 -15.89
CA LYS A 387 17.74 11.32 -15.75
C LYS A 387 18.35 12.03 -14.55
N TYR A 388 18.56 11.31 -13.46
CA TYR A 388 19.10 11.83 -12.20
C TYR A 388 20.48 11.25 -11.93
N GLN A 389 21.42 11.51 -12.84
CA GLN A 389 22.76 10.92 -12.80
C GLN A 389 23.47 11.18 -11.47
N GLY A 390 24.12 10.15 -10.94
CA GLY A 390 24.84 10.23 -9.67
C GLY A 390 23.96 10.17 -8.42
N ASN A 391 22.62 10.07 -8.54
CA ASN A 391 21.76 9.96 -7.37
C ASN A 391 22.00 8.64 -6.61
N SER A 392 22.47 8.74 -5.37
CA SER A 392 22.85 7.59 -4.55
C SER A 392 21.67 6.68 -4.16
N ARG A 393 20.46 7.24 -3.98
CA ARG A 393 19.26 6.48 -3.63
C ARG A 393 18.80 5.61 -4.81
N LEU A 394 18.71 6.21 -5.99
CA LEU A 394 18.35 5.48 -7.22
C LEU A 394 19.42 4.44 -7.59
N LYS A 395 20.72 4.77 -7.46
CA LYS A 395 21.81 3.82 -7.67
C LYS A 395 21.75 2.64 -6.69
N SER A 396 21.40 2.89 -5.42
CA SER A 396 21.22 1.82 -4.44
C SER A 396 20.01 0.94 -4.76
N ALA A 397 18.88 1.55 -5.11
CA ALA A 397 17.67 0.84 -5.50
C ALA A 397 17.91 -0.03 -6.74
N LEU A 398 18.64 0.47 -7.74
CA LEU A 398 18.98 -0.30 -8.94
C LEU A 398 19.84 -1.53 -8.61
N ARG A 399 20.85 -1.37 -7.72
CA ARG A 399 21.67 -2.51 -7.27
C ARG A 399 20.82 -3.58 -6.60
N ALA A 400 19.90 -3.19 -5.74
CA ALA A 400 18.96 -4.12 -5.10
C ALA A 400 18.01 -4.77 -6.12
N ALA A 401 17.47 -3.99 -7.07
CA ALA A 401 16.57 -4.48 -8.12
C ALA A 401 17.24 -5.53 -9.02
N ASN A 402 18.53 -5.36 -9.33
CA ASN A 402 19.29 -6.35 -10.09
C ASN A 402 19.49 -7.68 -9.35
N GLY A 403 19.36 -7.69 -8.01
CA GLY A 403 19.42 -8.88 -7.17
C GLY A 403 18.08 -9.58 -6.95
N LEU A 404 16.97 -9.05 -7.49
CA LEU A 404 15.66 -9.70 -7.38
C LEU A 404 15.65 -11.03 -8.15
N SER A 405 15.02 -12.03 -7.54
CA SER A 405 14.80 -13.34 -8.15
C SER A 405 13.63 -13.31 -9.12
N ASP A 406 13.66 -14.15 -10.15
CA ASP A 406 12.51 -14.35 -11.03
C ASP A 406 11.31 -14.95 -10.26
N LEU A 407 10.11 -14.63 -10.73
CA LEU A 407 8.91 -15.33 -10.26
C LEU A 407 8.95 -16.77 -10.78
N PRO A 408 8.50 -17.76 -9.98
CA PRO A 408 8.43 -19.14 -10.44
C PRO A 408 7.55 -19.23 -11.70
N GLN A 409 8.00 -19.99 -12.70
CA GLN A 409 7.19 -20.27 -13.88
C GLN A 409 6.11 -21.29 -13.51
N SER A 410 4.93 -20.82 -13.13
CA SER A 410 3.67 -21.56 -13.31
C SER A 410 2.44 -20.68 -13.08
N ASN A 411 1.57 -20.74 -14.09
CA ASN A 411 0.18 -20.25 -14.17
C ASN A 411 0.03 -18.73 -14.06
N VAL A 412 0.36 -18.04 -15.17
CA VAL A 412 -0.39 -16.85 -15.61
C VAL A 412 -1.60 -17.36 -16.38
#